data_AF-A0A7X5FRA5-F1
#
_entry.id   AF-A0A7X5FRA5-F1
#
_cell.length_a   1.000
_cell.length_b   1.000
_cell.length_c   1.000
_cell.angle_alpha   90.00
_cell.angle_beta   90.00
_cell.angle_gamma   90.00
#
_symmetry.space_group_name_H-M   'P 1'
#
loop_
_entity.id
_entity.type
_entity.pdbx_description
1 polymer ?
#
loop_
_entity_poly.entity_id
_entity_poly.type
_entity_poly.pdbx_seq_one_letter_code
_entity_poly.pdbx_strand_id
1 'polypeptide(L)'
;MANSHGLKSNIVKKQAAARKLSKGKKKSFQVYIGNENPQTRKNQSYKERTHYFENKKSFPKKKLSTKNPTSLIEQGIIDERGFFLKGKKKNFLTKSMVDTTGMDFYGMPR
;
A
#
# COMPACT_ATOMS: atom_id res chain seq x y z
N MET A 1 -34.64 28.63 -24.55
CA MET A 1 -33.17 28.80 -24.66
C MET A 1 -32.47 27.82 -23.73
N ALA A 2 -31.58 26.98 -24.29
CA ALA A 2 -30.65 26.17 -23.51
C ALA A 2 -29.51 27.07 -22.98
N ASN A 3 -28.90 26.71 -21.85
CA ASN A 3 -27.72 27.43 -21.35
C ASN A 3 -26.50 27.20 -22.27
N SER A 4 -25.36 27.84 -21.97
CA SER A 4 -24.09 27.70 -22.71
C SER A 4 -23.58 26.25 -22.87
N HIS A 5 -24.15 25.30 -22.12
CA HIS A 5 -23.82 23.88 -22.16
C HIS A 5 -24.91 23.03 -22.85
N GLY A 6 -25.87 23.64 -23.55
CA GLY A 6 -26.92 22.93 -24.28
C GLY A 6 -28.00 22.29 -23.39
N LEU A 7 -28.03 22.59 -22.10
CA LEU A 7 -29.01 22.02 -21.16
C LEU A 7 -30.24 22.91 -21.02
N LYS A 8 -31.42 22.28 -20.99
CA LYS A 8 -32.69 22.95 -20.66
C LYS A 8 -32.62 23.52 -19.24
N SER A 9 -33.15 24.72 -19.03
CA SER A 9 -33.10 25.45 -17.75
C SER A 9 -33.59 24.63 -16.54
N ASN A 10 -34.61 23.80 -16.73
CA ASN A 10 -35.14 22.90 -15.68
C ASN A 10 -34.12 21.85 -15.22
N ILE A 11 -33.28 21.34 -16.13
CA ILE A 11 -32.24 20.35 -15.81
C ILE A 11 -31.13 21.03 -14.98
N VAL A 12 -30.73 22.23 -15.37
CA VAL A 12 -29.71 23.02 -14.66
C VAL A 12 -30.16 23.32 -13.23
N LYS A 13 -31.43 23.71 -13.04
CA LYS A 13 -32.03 23.94 -11.71
C LYS A 13 -32.04 22.67 -10.86
N LYS A 14 -32.41 21.51 -11.44
CA LYS A 14 -32.38 20.21 -10.74
C LYS A 14 -30.95 19.80 -10.34
N GLN A 15 -29.98 19.99 -11.23
CA GLN A 15 -28.56 19.72 -10.93
C GLN A 15 -28.01 20.65 -9.85
N ALA A 16 -28.36 21.93 -9.87
CA ALA A 16 -27.97 22.89 -8.84
C ALA A 16 -28.58 22.55 -7.47
N ALA A 17 -29.85 22.16 -7.42
CA ALA A 17 -30.51 21.69 -6.21
C ALA A 17 -29.85 20.41 -5.66
N ALA A 18 -29.57 19.43 -6.52
CA ALA A 18 -28.85 18.21 -6.14
C ALA A 18 -27.46 18.51 -5.56
N ARG A 19 -26.71 19.43 -6.18
CA ARG A 19 -25.40 19.89 -5.67
C ARG A 19 -25.50 20.60 -4.32
N LYS A 20 -26.55 21.42 -4.09
CA LYS A 20 -26.80 22.05 -2.78
C LYS A 20 -27.08 21.00 -1.71
N LEU A 21 -27.91 20.01 -2.01
CA LEU A 21 -28.23 18.90 -1.10
C LEU A 21 -27.01 18.00 -0.80
N SER A 22 -26.09 17.83 -1.75
CA SER A 22 -24.88 17.02 -1.55
C SER A 22 -23.76 17.74 -0.79
N LYS A 23 -23.73 19.08 -0.82
CA LYS A 23 -22.65 19.90 -0.23
C LYS A 23 -22.55 19.83 1.31
N GLY A 24 -23.54 19.27 2.00
CA GLY A 24 -23.49 18.99 3.45
C GLY A 24 -23.38 17.51 3.83
N LYS A 25 -23.83 16.59 2.97
CA LYS A 25 -23.93 15.15 3.29
C LYS A 25 -22.58 14.46 3.51
N LYS A 26 -21.46 15.01 3.01
CA LYS A 26 -20.12 14.43 3.28
C LYS A 26 -19.62 14.66 4.71
N LYS A 27 -20.17 15.64 5.45
CA LYS A 27 -19.82 15.87 6.86
C LYS A 27 -20.48 14.85 7.79
N SER A 28 -21.67 14.34 7.45
CA SER A 28 -22.40 13.36 8.25
C SER A 28 -21.89 11.92 8.09
N PHE A 29 -20.99 11.64 7.15
CA PHE A 29 -20.25 10.37 7.07
C PHE A 29 -18.99 10.36 7.96
N GLN A 30 -18.75 11.41 8.76
CA GLN A 30 -17.76 11.28 9.81
C GLN A 30 -18.27 10.26 10.82
N VAL A 31 -17.57 9.12 10.88
CA VAL A 31 -17.73 8.12 11.93
C VAL A 31 -17.70 8.86 13.26
N TYR A 32 -18.66 8.58 14.15
CA TYR A 32 -18.62 9.10 15.51
C TYR A 32 -17.34 8.55 16.17
N ILE A 33 -16.38 9.44 16.36
CA ILE A 33 -15.11 9.19 17.02
C ILE A 33 -15.30 9.83 18.39
N GLY A 34 -15.13 9.08 19.48
CA GLY A 34 -15.37 9.54 20.84
C GLY A 34 -14.48 10.72 21.28
N ASN A 35 -14.11 10.80 22.56
CA ASN A 35 -13.33 11.91 23.13
C ASN A 35 -11.85 12.01 22.66
N GLU A 36 -11.50 11.51 21.48
CA GLU A 36 -10.14 11.57 20.96
C GLU A 36 -9.82 12.94 20.36
N ASN A 37 -8.70 13.53 20.79
CA ASN A 37 -8.25 14.84 20.31
C ASN A 37 -7.82 14.74 18.83
N PRO A 38 -8.39 15.53 17.90
CA PRO A 38 -8.03 15.52 16.47
C PRO A 38 -6.53 15.68 16.19
N GLN A 39 -5.79 16.37 17.07
CA GLN A 39 -4.35 16.55 16.97
C GLN A 39 -3.58 15.24 17.19
N THR A 40 -4.00 14.43 18.17
CA THR A 40 -3.34 13.15 18.49
C THR A 40 -3.45 12.15 17.34
N ARG A 41 -4.58 12.12 16.63
CA ARG A 41 -4.78 11.29 15.43
C ARG A 41 -3.96 11.75 14.22
N LYS A 42 -3.89 13.07 13.99
CA LYS A 42 -2.99 13.62 12.95
C LYS A 42 -1.54 13.22 13.22
N ASN A 43 -1.14 13.24 14.49
CA ASN A 43 0.18 12.83 14.96
C ASN A 43 0.40 11.31 14.85
N GLN A 44 -0.60 10.46 15.07
CA GLN A 44 -0.51 9.01 14.77
C GLN A 44 -0.22 8.78 13.28
N SER A 45 -0.96 9.44 12.37
CA SER A 45 -0.68 9.31 10.92
C SER A 45 0.69 9.88 10.51
N TYR A 46 1.24 10.80 11.30
CA TYR A 46 2.59 11.33 11.10
C TYR A 46 3.63 10.31 11.57
N LYS A 47 3.49 9.75 12.78
CA LYS A 47 4.36 8.67 13.30
C LYS A 47 4.33 7.42 12.43
N GLU A 48 3.15 7.03 11.94
CA GLU A 48 3.00 5.92 10.99
C GLU A 48 3.63 6.23 9.63
N ARG A 49 3.51 7.48 9.15
CA ARG A 49 4.19 7.92 7.92
C ARG A 49 5.69 7.98 8.08
N THR A 50 6.21 8.50 9.19
CA THR A 50 7.65 8.55 9.45
C THR A 50 8.20 7.15 9.60
N HIS A 51 7.54 6.27 10.37
CA HIS A 51 7.93 4.87 10.50
C HIS A 51 7.87 4.12 9.16
N TYR A 52 6.84 4.33 8.34
CA TYR A 52 6.74 3.77 7.00
C TYR A 52 7.84 4.31 6.06
N PHE A 53 8.17 5.60 6.15
CA PHE A 53 9.17 6.25 5.32
C PHE A 53 10.60 5.88 5.75
N GLU A 54 10.84 5.76 7.04
CA GLU A 54 12.07 5.25 7.65
C GLU A 54 12.27 3.77 7.29
N ASN A 55 11.23 2.94 7.36
CA ASN A 55 11.29 1.55 6.90
C ASN A 55 11.53 1.44 5.39
N LYS A 56 11.03 2.38 4.58
CA LYS A 56 11.35 2.45 3.15
C LYS A 56 12.75 2.98 2.85
N LYS A 57 13.32 3.81 3.73
CA LYS A 57 14.71 4.29 3.64
C LYS A 57 15.70 3.23 4.13
N SER A 58 15.35 2.47 5.17
CA SER A 58 16.16 1.39 5.73
C SER A 58 16.10 0.12 4.88
N PHE A 59 15.02 -0.07 4.10
CA PHE A 59 15.00 -1.07 3.05
C PHE A 59 16.04 -0.68 1.99
N PRO A 60 17.07 -1.51 1.74
CA PRO A 60 18.00 -1.23 0.67
C PRO A 60 17.23 -1.19 -0.64
N LYS A 61 17.16 -0.01 -1.28
CA LYS A 61 16.70 0.16 -2.68
C LYS A 61 17.63 -0.53 -3.68
N LYS A 62 18.60 -1.33 -3.22
CA LYS A 62 19.55 -2.00 -4.08
C LYS A 62 18.80 -3.13 -4.77
N LYS A 63 18.34 -2.84 -5.99
CA LYS A 63 18.14 -3.86 -7.01
C LYS A 63 19.34 -4.82 -6.90
N LEU A 64 19.07 -6.12 -6.90
CA LEU A 64 20.13 -7.11 -6.86
C LEU A 64 21.17 -6.76 -7.94
N SER A 65 22.46 -6.82 -7.57
CA SER A 65 23.59 -6.54 -8.46
C SER A 65 23.48 -7.36 -9.75
N THR A 66 23.01 -8.60 -9.60
CA THR A 66 22.72 -9.53 -10.69
C THR A 66 21.41 -10.27 -10.40
N LYS A 67 20.79 -10.85 -11.43
CA LYS A 67 19.65 -11.78 -11.27
C LYS A 67 20.07 -13.25 -11.38
N ASN A 68 21.37 -13.52 -11.50
CA ASN A 68 21.87 -14.87 -11.69
C ASN A 68 21.92 -15.58 -10.33
N PRO A 69 21.19 -16.69 -10.12
CA PRO A 69 21.13 -17.36 -8.83
C PRO A 69 22.49 -17.82 -8.31
N THR A 70 23.40 -18.32 -9.15
CA THR A 70 24.73 -18.77 -8.71
C THR A 70 25.54 -17.62 -8.10
N SER A 71 25.57 -16.49 -8.79
CA SER A 71 26.24 -15.26 -8.32
C SER A 71 25.62 -14.72 -7.02
N LEU A 72 24.31 -14.89 -6.83
CA LEU A 72 23.61 -14.47 -5.60
C LEU A 72 23.90 -15.40 -4.41
N ILE A 73 24.12 -16.70 -4.67
CA ILE A 73 24.55 -17.68 -3.67
C ILE A 73 26.00 -17.37 -3.26
N GLU A 74 26.90 -17.17 -4.23
CA GLU A 74 28.30 -16.81 -3.99
C GLU A 74 28.46 -15.52 -3.17
N GLN A 75 27.60 -14.53 -3.41
CA GLN A 75 27.57 -13.28 -2.64
C GLN A 75 26.94 -13.42 -1.24
N GLY A 76 26.41 -14.60 -0.88
CA GLY A 76 25.73 -14.83 0.38
C GLY A 76 24.43 -14.03 0.53
N ILE A 77 23.70 -13.82 -0.57
CA ILE A 77 22.43 -13.09 -0.56
C ILE A 77 21.25 -14.06 -0.40
N ILE A 78 21.31 -15.22 -1.08
CA ILE A 78 20.32 -16.28 -1.00
C ILE A 78 20.97 -17.59 -0.54
N ASP A 79 20.20 -18.47 0.12
CA ASP A 79 20.62 -19.83 0.45
C ASP A 79 20.59 -20.75 -0.78
N GLU A 80 21.09 -21.97 -0.63
CA GLU A 80 21.11 -23.00 -1.69
C GLU A 80 19.70 -23.40 -2.16
N ARG A 81 18.69 -23.26 -1.30
CA ARG A 81 17.27 -23.50 -1.63
C ARG A 81 16.64 -22.32 -2.37
N GLY A 82 17.30 -21.17 -2.42
CA GLY A 82 16.87 -19.95 -3.10
C GLY A 82 16.22 -18.90 -2.21
N PHE A 83 16.21 -19.04 -0.88
CA PHE A 83 15.64 -18.05 0.04
C PHE A 83 16.60 -16.91 0.35
N PHE A 84 16.10 -15.67 0.44
CA PHE A 84 16.91 -14.57 0.94
C PHE A 84 17.28 -14.75 2.42
N LEU A 85 18.57 -14.63 2.73
CA LEU A 85 19.09 -14.76 4.10
C LEU A 85 18.68 -13.59 5.01
N LYS A 86 18.46 -12.40 4.44
CA LYS A 86 18.02 -11.20 5.15
C LYS A 86 16.80 -10.56 4.51
N GLY A 87 15.92 -10.02 5.34
CA GLY A 87 14.72 -9.31 4.91
C GLY A 87 13.56 -10.26 4.56
N LYS A 88 13.15 -10.29 3.30
CA LYS A 88 11.93 -10.99 2.88
C LYS A 88 12.20 -12.48 2.71
N LYS A 89 11.54 -13.34 3.51
CA LYS A 89 11.62 -14.82 3.47
C LYS A 89 10.94 -15.44 2.24
N LYS A 90 11.04 -14.78 1.10
CA LYS A 90 10.50 -15.23 -0.17
C LYS A 90 11.61 -15.97 -0.91
N ASN A 91 11.27 -17.08 -1.55
CA ASN A 91 12.20 -17.79 -2.39
C ASN A 91 12.36 -17.03 -3.73
N PHE A 92 13.60 -16.77 -4.11
CA PHE A 92 13.96 -16.06 -5.34
C PHE A 92 13.72 -16.91 -6.59
N LEU A 93 13.95 -18.22 -6.49
CA LEU A 93 13.80 -19.19 -7.59
C LEU A 93 12.31 -19.46 -7.86
N THR A 94 11.57 -19.90 -6.84
CA THR A 94 10.14 -20.25 -6.99
C THR A 94 9.23 -19.02 -7.00
N LYS A 95 9.74 -17.85 -6.60
CA LYS A 95 8.97 -16.62 -6.41
C LYS A 95 7.76 -16.81 -5.48
N SER A 96 7.83 -17.77 -4.56
CA SER A 96 6.81 -18.08 -3.56
C SER A 96 7.41 -18.05 -2.14
N MET A 97 6.63 -18.44 -1.12
CA MET A 97 7.12 -18.57 0.27
C MET A 97 7.66 -19.97 0.59
N VAL A 98 7.73 -20.85 -0.41
CA VAL A 98 8.20 -22.24 -0.30
C VAL A 98 9.30 -22.52 -1.33
N ASP A 99 10.13 -23.51 -1.06
CA ASP A 99 11.06 -24.08 -2.02
C ASP A 99 10.36 -25.06 -2.98
N THR A 100 11.13 -25.70 -3.85
CA THR A 100 10.64 -26.69 -4.81
C THR A 100 10.08 -27.95 -4.16
N THR A 101 10.43 -28.21 -2.89
CA THR A 101 9.96 -29.35 -2.11
C THR A 101 8.73 -29.04 -1.27
N GLY A 102 8.24 -27.79 -1.29
CA GLY A 102 7.08 -27.34 -0.53
C GLY A 102 7.40 -26.94 0.91
N MET A 103 8.68 -26.83 1.26
CA MET A 103 9.13 -26.40 2.59
C MET A 103 9.35 -24.89 2.62
N ASP A 104 9.00 -24.25 3.72
CA ASP A 104 9.22 -22.84 3.94
C ASP A 104 10.67 -22.53 4.36
N PHE A 105 10.96 -21.26 4.62
CA PHE A 105 12.28 -20.81 5.06
C PHE A 105 12.82 -21.58 6.28
N TYR A 106 11.92 -22.01 7.17
CA TYR A 106 12.25 -22.73 8.40
C TYR A 106 12.29 -24.25 8.24
N GLY A 107 12.04 -24.76 7.03
CA GLY A 107 11.95 -26.20 6.77
C GLY A 107 10.60 -26.80 7.18
N MET A 108 9.58 -25.98 7.35
CA MET A 108 8.22 -26.43 7.67
C MET A 108 7.37 -26.53 6.40
N PRO A 109 6.55 -27.58 6.24
CA PRO A 109 5.64 -27.68 5.10
C PRO A 109 4.57 -26.59 5.15
N ARG A 110 4.15 -26.09 3.97
CA ARG A 110 3.20 -24.98 3.85
C ARG A 110 2.12 -25.19 2.80
#